data_AF-A0A9P0MGP2-F1
#
_entry.id   AF-A0A9P0MGP2-F1
#
_cell.length_a   1.000
_cell.length_b   1.000
_cell.length_c   1.000
_cell.angle_alpha   90.00
_cell.angle_beta   90.00
_cell.angle_gamma   90.00
#
_symmetry.space_group_name_H-M   'P 1'
#
loop_
_entity.id
_entity.type
_entity.pdbx_description
1 polymer ?
#
loop_
_entity_poly.entity_id
_entity_poly.type
_entity_poly.pdbx_seq_one_letter_code
_entity_poly.pdbx_strand_id
1 'polypeptide(L)'
;MCKVISKSDSVFWFCDACKGSVKEKLHGVQSVSSPSICKEIATDVDLIICKKELEYISREKHLQKIVDEFEFTNNLLKSKVSDLERQLVSLSGAPAKNHLFSNNIETKNTPSYSSVLKKPAVSDSSVLLIESKDGVSNNDVMKSLTASINPANLKICIDKTKLIKNGAAVYCRTESDRMKLEEALKTSLESKYHIIPRKN
;
A
#
# COMPACT_ATOMS: atom_id res chain seq x y z
N MET A 1 52.97 -5.60 -29.88
CA MET A 1 51.70 -5.96 -29.21
C MET A 1 51.62 -5.11 -27.94
N CYS A 2 50.89 -4.00 -27.95
CA CYS A 2 50.86 -3.08 -26.81
C CYS A 2 49.83 -3.59 -25.79
N LYS A 3 50.33 -4.11 -24.65
CA LYS A 3 49.52 -4.49 -23.51
C LYS A 3 49.41 -3.26 -22.61
N VAL A 4 48.26 -2.60 -22.60
CA VAL A 4 47.97 -1.56 -21.60
C VAL A 4 47.56 -2.30 -20.33
N ILE A 5 48.49 -2.33 -19.37
CA ILE A 5 48.24 -2.81 -18.01
C ILE A 5 48.07 -1.54 -17.17
N SER A 6 46.83 -1.22 -16.77
CA SER A 6 46.58 -0.16 -15.79
C SER A 6 47.17 -0.58 -14.44
N LYS A 7 47.70 0.37 -13.67
CA LYS A 7 48.34 0.15 -12.35
C LYS A 7 47.42 -0.37 -11.24
N SER A 8 46.14 -0.57 -11.53
CA SER A 8 45.19 -1.21 -10.63
C SER A 8 44.87 -2.61 -11.18
N ASP A 9 45.24 -3.65 -10.43
CA ASP A 9 44.82 -5.05 -10.64
C ASP A 9 43.32 -5.26 -10.41
N SER A 10 42.50 -4.26 -10.72
CA SER A 10 41.06 -4.32 -10.70
C SER A 10 40.61 -5.05 -11.97
N VAL A 11 40.33 -6.35 -11.85
CA VAL A 11 39.66 -7.14 -12.88
C VAL A 11 38.26 -6.53 -13.10
N PHE A 12 38.13 -5.68 -14.11
CA PHE A 12 36.84 -5.08 -14.45
C PHE A 12 36.00 -6.09 -15.25
N TRP A 13 34.90 -6.55 -14.65
CA TRP A 13 33.88 -7.31 -15.34
C TRP A 13 32.95 -6.37 -16.11
N PHE A 14 33.22 -6.18 -17.40
CA PHE A 14 32.27 -5.52 -18.29
C PHE A 14 31.11 -6.48 -18.59
N CYS A 15 29.87 -6.01 -18.48
CA CYS A 15 28.73 -6.75 -19.02
C CYS A 15 28.82 -6.82 -20.55
N ASP A 16 28.16 -7.79 -21.18
CA ASP A 16 28.33 -8.07 -22.61
C ASP A 16 27.89 -6.89 -23.50
N ALA A 17 26.95 -6.06 -23.04
CA ALA A 17 26.57 -4.81 -23.71
C ALA A 17 27.73 -3.79 -23.71
N CYS A 18 28.44 -3.64 -22.60
CA CYS A 18 29.59 -2.73 -22.49
C CYS A 18 30.82 -3.25 -23.25
N LYS A 19 31.00 -4.57 -23.35
CA LYS A 19 32.05 -5.16 -24.19
C LYS A 19 31.84 -4.83 -25.67
N GLY A 20 30.60 -4.79 -26.14
CA GLY A 20 30.24 -4.44 -27.52
C GLY A 20 30.68 -3.03 -27.89
N SER A 21 30.33 -2.03 -27.07
CA SER A 21 30.67 -0.62 -27.33
C SER A 21 32.17 -0.34 -27.32
N VAL A 22 32.95 -1.06 -26.52
CA VAL A 22 34.41 -0.95 -26.50
C VAL A 22 35.03 -1.65 -27.72
N LYS A 23 34.51 -2.81 -28.12
CA LYS A 23 35.00 -3.55 -29.29
C LYS A 23 34.70 -2.86 -30.62
N GLU A 24 33.53 -2.25 -30.79
CA GLU A 24 33.17 -1.55 -32.03
C GLU A 24 34.09 -0.35 -32.29
N LYS A 25 34.48 0.40 -31.25
CA LYS A 25 35.44 1.50 -31.39
C LYS A 25 36.88 1.04 -31.67
N LEU A 26 37.25 -0.17 -31.25
CA LEU A 26 38.60 -0.74 -31.45
C LEU A 26 38.77 -1.46 -32.80
N HIS A 27 37.68 -1.95 -33.41
CA HIS A 27 37.75 -2.71 -34.66
C HIS A 27 38.12 -1.89 -35.91
N GLY A 28 38.07 -0.56 -35.84
CA GLY A 28 38.53 0.34 -36.91
C GLY A 28 40.03 0.65 -36.89
N VAL A 29 40.78 0.20 -35.87
CA VAL A 29 42.16 0.65 -35.64
C VAL A 29 43.15 -0.51 -35.66
N GLN A 30 43.32 -1.11 -36.85
CA GLN A 30 44.39 -2.07 -37.08
C GLN A 30 45.74 -1.33 -37.09
N SER A 31 46.52 -1.55 -36.02
CA SER A 31 47.89 -1.05 -35.77
C SER A 31 48.02 0.42 -35.34
N VAL A 32 47.60 0.73 -34.10
CA VAL A 32 48.00 1.99 -33.44
C VAL A 32 49.42 1.88 -32.89
N SER A 33 50.38 2.46 -33.59
CA SER A 33 51.73 2.78 -33.07
C SER A 33 51.87 4.25 -32.64
N SER A 34 50.79 5.05 -32.72
CA SER A 34 50.82 6.45 -32.29
C SER A 34 50.38 6.62 -30.82
N PRO A 35 51.23 7.20 -29.95
CA PRO A 35 50.91 7.49 -28.55
C PRO A 35 49.68 8.39 -28.35
N SER A 36 49.28 9.17 -29.36
CA SER A 36 48.14 10.09 -29.27
C SER A 36 46.79 9.35 -29.22
N ILE A 37 46.60 8.34 -30.06
CA ILE A 37 45.35 7.58 -30.14
C ILE A 37 45.15 6.71 -28.89
N CYS A 38 46.24 6.17 -28.32
CA CYS A 38 46.18 5.43 -27.06
C CYS A 38 45.73 6.32 -25.88
N LYS A 39 46.13 7.60 -25.87
CA LYS A 39 45.69 8.56 -24.84
C LYS A 39 44.20 8.89 -24.98
N GLU A 40 43.72 9.07 -26.21
CA GLU A 40 42.32 9.37 -26.49
C GLU A 40 41.39 8.22 -26.08
N ILE A 41 41.77 6.97 -26.38
CA ILE A 41 41.03 5.77 -25.95
C ILE A 41 41.03 5.66 -24.42
N ALA A 42 42.16 5.93 -23.75
CA ALA A 42 42.23 5.91 -22.29
C ALA A 42 41.29 6.94 -21.66
N THR A 43 41.27 8.18 -22.17
CA THR A 43 40.36 9.22 -21.69
C THR A 43 38.89 8.88 -21.91
N ASP A 44 38.56 8.22 -23.03
CA ASP A 44 37.20 7.77 -23.32
C ASP A 44 36.74 6.68 -22.33
N VAL A 45 37.63 5.75 -21.99
CA VAL A 45 37.36 4.68 -21.01
C VAL A 45 37.17 5.28 -19.61
N ASP A 46 38.06 6.18 -19.19
CA ASP A 46 37.94 6.86 -17.90
C ASP A 46 36.63 7.65 -17.80
N LEU A 47 36.22 8.32 -18.88
CA LEU A 47 34.96 9.06 -18.93
C LEU A 47 33.73 8.13 -18.84
N ILE A 48 33.78 6.94 -19.44
CA ILE A 48 32.72 5.93 -19.29
C ILE A 48 32.66 5.42 -17.85
N ILE A 49 33.80 5.16 -17.23
CA ILE A 49 33.88 4.72 -15.83
C ILE A 49 33.29 5.79 -14.91
N CYS A 50 33.73 7.05 -15.02
CA CYS A 50 33.22 8.15 -14.20
C CYS A 50 31.71 8.35 -14.37
N LYS A 51 31.17 8.19 -15.59
CA LYS A 51 29.71 8.25 -15.82
C LYS A 51 28.98 7.12 -15.08
N LYS A 52 29.52 5.91 -15.10
CA LYS A 52 28.93 4.76 -14.39
C LYS A 52 29.01 4.91 -12.88
N GLU A 53 30.09 5.44 -12.35
CA GLU A 53 30.22 5.77 -10.93
C GLU A 53 29.20 6.83 -10.50
N LEU A 54 29.01 7.88 -11.31
CA LEU A 54 27.97 8.89 -11.05
C LEU A 54 26.56 8.30 -11.06
N GLU A 55 26.25 7.43 -12.02
CA GLU A 55 24.96 6.71 -12.05
C GLU A 55 24.76 5.86 -10.78
N TYR A 56 25.80 5.16 -10.33
CA TYR A 56 25.77 4.35 -9.12
C TYR A 56 25.53 5.22 -7.87
N ILE A 57 26.31 6.29 -7.70
CA ILE A 57 26.16 7.24 -6.58
C ILE A 57 24.77 7.87 -6.58
N SER A 58 24.24 8.23 -7.74
CA SER A 58 22.89 8.79 -7.86
C SER A 58 21.82 7.78 -7.42
N ARG A 59 21.98 6.50 -7.75
CA ARG A 59 21.06 5.44 -7.31
C ARG A 59 21.18 5.21 -5.81
N GLU A 60 22.39 5.16 -5.27
CA GLU A 60 22.63 5.00 -3.84
C GLU A 60 22.01 6.14 -3.02
N LYS A 61 22.18 7.39 -3.48
CA LYS A 61 21.54 8.55 -2.86
C LYS A 61 20.01 8.47 -2.87
N HIS A 62 19.43 7.93 -3.94
CA HIS A 62 17.98 7.73 -3.99
C HIS A 62 17.51 6.64 -3.01
N LEU A 63 18.26 5.54 -2.89
CA LEU A 63 17.98 4.49 -1.91
C LEU A 63 18.09 5.01 -0.48
N GLN A 64 19.09 5.85 -0.18
CA GLN A 64 19.22 6.49 1.13
C GLN A 64 17.97 7.30 1.49
N LYS A 65 17.43 8.07 0.54
CA LYS A 65 16.19 8.83 0.76
C LYS A 65 15.00 7.91 1.11
N ILE A 66 14.89 6.75 0.47
CA ILE A 66 13.84 5.77 0.78
C ILE A 66 14.01 5.22 2.19
N VAL A 67 15.25 4.95 2.61
CA VAL A 67 15.56 4.50 3.98
C VAL A 67 15.13 5.57 4.99
N ASP A 68 15.48 6.84 4.75
CA ASP A 68 15.11 7.94 5.63
C ASP A 68 13.58 8.11 5.77
N GLU A 69 12.82 7.98 4.67
CA GLU A 69 11.35 7.99 4.67
C GLU A 69 10.78 6.79 5.45
N PHE A 70 11.41 5.62 5.33
CA PHE A 70 11.01 4.42 6.06
C PHE A 70 11.29 4.55 7.57
N GLU A 71 12.42 5.11 7.96
CA GLU A 71 12.74 5.40 9.36
C GLU A 71 11.76 6.41 9.97
N PHE A 72 11.43 7.47 9.23
CA PHE A 72 10.44 8.46 9.65
C PHE A 72 9.06 7.82 9.90
N THR A 73 8.57 7.02 8.95
CA THR A 73 7.26 6.35 9.08
C THR A 73 7.25 5.33 10.22
N ASN A 74 8.34 4.59 10.42
CA ASN A 74 8.49 3.67 11.54
C ASN A 74 8.45 4.39 12.90
N ASN A 75 9.15 5.53 13.01
CA ASN A 75 9.13 6.34 14.23
C ASN A 75 7.73 6.90 14.52
N LEU A 76 7.01 7.35 13.49
CA LEU A 76 5.63 7.81 13.62
C LEU A 76 4.70 6.68 14.11
N LEU A 77 4.84 5.48 13.56
CA LEU A 77 4.06 4.31 13.97
C LEU A 77 4.35 3.92 15.43
N LYS A 78 5.63 3.88 15.83
CA LYS A 78 6.03 3.64 17.23
C LYS A 78 5.39 4.66 18.17
N SER A 79 5.41 5.94 17.82
CA SER A 79 4.76 6.99 18.63
C SER A 79 3.27 6.73 18.80
N LYS A 80 2.56 6.39 17.72
CA LYS A 80 1.12 6.07 17.79
C LYS A 80 0.84 4.84 18.65
N VAL A 81 1.67 3.81 18.56
CA VAL A 81 1.56 2.61 19.40
C VAL A 81 1.73 2.99 20.88
N SER A 82 2.76 3.76 21.22
CA SER A 82 2.98 4.22 22.60
C SER A 82 1.85 5.12 23.12
N ASP A 83 1.21 5.92 22.27
CA ASP A 83 0.05 6.72 22.65
C ASP A 83 -1.17 5.84 22.96
N LEU A 84 -1.41 4.81 22.15
CA LEU A 84 -2.48 3.84 22.39
C LEU A 84 -2.23 3.02 23.66
N GLU A 85 -0.99 2.60 23.90
CA GLU A 85 -0.59 1.90 25.13
C GLU A 85 -0.82 2.78 26.36
N ARG A 86 -0.46 4.08 26.30
CA ARG A 86 -0.73 5.04 27.39
C ARG A 86 -2.22 5.23 27.66
N GLN A 87 -3.05 5.29 26.61
CA GLN A 87 -4.50 5.35 26.75
C GLN A 87 -5.05 4.09 27.44
N LEU A 88 -4.52 2.92 27.09
CA LEU A 88 -4.94 1.64 27.66
C LEU A 88 -4.57 1.54 29.15
N VAL A 89 -3.37 1.98 29.54
CA VAL A 89 -2.95 2.05 30.95
C VAL A 89 -3.82 3.03 31.74
N SER A 90 -4.15 4.18 31.16
CA SER A 90 -5.00 5.20 31.80
C SER A 90 -6.43 4.70 32.06
N LEU A 91 -6.95 3.83 31.20
CA LEU A 91 -8.23 3.14 31.41
C LEU A 91 -8.17 2.07 32.49
N SER A 92 -6.99 1.49 32.75
CA SER A 92 -6.79 0.42 33.74
C SER A 92 -6.54 0.93 35.18
N GLY A 93 -6.17 2.22 35.35
CA GLY A 93 -5.83 2.82 36.64
C GLY A 93 -6.95 3.58 37.36
N ALA A 94 -8.14 3.72 36.76
CA ALA A 94 -9.27 4.38 37.41
C ALA A 94 -9.93 3.45 38.44
N PRO A 95 -10.25 3.91 39.68
CA PRO A 95 -10.96 3.10 40.65
C PRO A 95 -12.31 2.67 40.06
N ALA A 96 -12.56 1.37 40.13
CA ALA A 96 -13.69 0.67 39.53
C ALA A 96 -15.03 1.34 39.88
N LYS A 97 -15.50 2.25 39.02
CA LYS A 97 -16.93 2.46 38.80
C LYS A 97 -17.31 1.65 37.58
N ASN A 98 -17.59 0.38 37.83
CA ASN A 98 -18.45 -0.51 37.05
C ASN A 98 -18.59 -0.16 35.56
N HIS A 99 -17.55 -0.44 34.76
CA HIS A 99 -17.75 -0.68 33.34
C HIS A 99 -16.98 -1.94 32.95
N LEU A 100 -17.64 -3.05 33.28
CA LEU A 100 -17.30 -4.44 32.98
C LEU A 100 -16.84 -4.64 31.53
N PHE A 101 -15.53 -4.76 31.33
CA PHE A 101 -14.98 -5.70 30.37
C PHE A 101 -15.13 -7.11 30.95
N SER A 102 -16.31 -7.67 30.73
CA SER A 102 -16.55 -9.09 30.93
C SER A 102 -16.10 -9.81 29.67
N ASN A 103 -14.91 -10.39 29.71
CA ASN A 103 -14.61 -11.59 28.92
C ASN A 103 -15.40 -12.73 29.53
N ASN A 104 -16.72 -12.74 29.29
CA ASN A 104 -17.56 -13.91 29.44
C ASN A 104 -18.73 -13.74 28.48
N ILE A 105 -18.95 -14.81 27.73
CA ILE A 105 -20.14 -15.19 26.99
C ILE A 105 -21.40 -14.60 27.65
N GLU A 106 -21.88 -13.44 27.18
CA GLU A 106 -23.19 -12.87 27.47
C GLU A 106 -23.40 -11.60 26.63
N THR A 107 -24.13 -11.74 25.52
CA THR A 107 -25.27 -10.89 25.12
C THR A 107 -25.29 -9.42 25.58
N LYS A 108 -24.22 -8.65 25.41
CA LYS A 108 -24.26 -7.18 25.58
C LYS A 108 -24.51 -6.48 24.26
N ASN A 109 -25.81 -6.28 24.00
CA ASN A 109 -26.41 -5.15 23.30
C ASN A 109 -25.58 -4.57 22.16
N THR A 110 -25.57 -5.33 21.07
CA THR A 110 -25.46 -4.72 19.74
C THR A 110 -26.45 -3.56 19.67
N PRO A 111 -26.03 -2.37 19.21
CA PRO A 111 -26.90 -1.20 19.15
C PRO A 111 -28.17 -1.58 18.40
N SER A 112 -29.31 -1.50 19.08
CA SER A 112 -30.63 -1.69 18.48
C SER A 112 -30.78 -0.74 17.29
N TYR A 113 -31.54 -1.16 16.28
CA TYR A 113 -31.78 -0.42 15.04
C TYR A 113 -32.04 1.08 15.28
N SER A 114 -32.76 1.42 16.35
CA SER A 114 -33.07 2.79 16.76
C SER A 114 -31.90 3.64 17.25
N SER A 115 -30.80 3.03 17.68
CA SER A 115 -29.64 3.71 18.28
C SER A 115 -28.57 4.11 17.26
N VAL A 116 -28.53 3.45 16.09
CA VAL A 116 -27.69 3.87 14.96
C VAL A 116 -28.26 5.10 14.24
N LEU A 117 -29.58 5.34 14.37
CA LEU A 117 -30.31 6.45 13.74
C LEU A 117 -30.08 7.83 14.38
N LYS A 118 -29.31 7.95 15.47
CA LYS A 118 -29.20 9.20 16.27
C LYS A 118 -27.88 9.97 16.15
N LYS A 119 -27.03 9.69 15.16
CA LYS A 119 -25.83 10.52 14.90
C LYS A 119 -25.92 11.20 13.53
N PRO A 120 -26.11 12.54 13.47
CA PRO A 120 -26.22 13.26 12.22
C PRO A 120 -24.81 13.60 11.72
N ALA A 121 -24.37 12.98 10.61
CA ALA A 121 -23.19 13.46 9.86
C ALA A 121 -23.01 12.85 8.45
N VAL A 122 -23.94 12.04 7.93
CA VAL A 122 -23.90 11.60 6.52
C VAL A 122 -25.35 11.61 6.06
N SER A 123 -25.63 12.22 4.91
CA SER A 123 -26.96 12.17 4.28
C SER A 123 -27.45 10.72 4.26
N ASP A 124 -28.54 10.45 4.97
CA ASP A 124 -29.05 9.08 5.19
C ASP A 124 -29.37 8.33 3.88
N SER A 125 -29.52 9.04 2.75
CA SER A 125 -29.74 8.52 1.40
C SER A 125 -28.54 7.82 0.75
N SER A 126 -27.33 7.96 1.29
CA SER A 126 -26.11 7.34 0.74
C SER A 126 -25.67 6.08 1.50
N VAL A 127 -26.51 5.56 2.41
CA VAL A 127 -26.21 4.38 3.23
C VAL A 127 -26.87 3.13 2.66
N LEU A 128 -26.10 2.06 2.53
CA LEU A 128 -26.58 0.72 2.16
C LEU A 128 -26.43 -0.23 3.33
N LEU A 129 -27.50 -0.95 3.69
CA LEU A 129 -27.50 -1.96 4.73
C LEU A 129 -27.46 -3.36 4.11
N ILE A 130 -26.61 -4.21 4.66
CA ILE A 130 -26.38 -5.58 4.18
C ILE A 130 -26.51 -6.50 5.39
N GLU A 131 -27.57 -7.30 5.42
CA GLU A 131 -27.89 -8.19 6.53
C GLU A 131 -27.82 -9.66 6.07
N SER A 132 -27.28 -10.53 6.91
CA SER A 132 -27.25 -11.97 6.65
C SER A 132 -28.62 -12.59 6.89
N LYS A 133 -29.07 -13.44 5.95
CA LYS A 133 -30.31 -14.21 6.12
C LYS A 133 -30.20 -15.27 7.23
N ASP A 134 -29.03 -15.90 7.34
CA ASP A 134 -28.85 -17.09 8.20
C ASP A 134 -28.11 -16.82 9.52
N GLY A 135 -28.13 -15.56 10.00
CA GLY A 135 -27.45 -15.22 11.27
C GLY A 135 -25.93 -15.44 11.25
N VAL A 136 -25.31 -15.27 10.08
CA VAL A 136 -23.86 -15.44 9.87
C VAL A 136 -23.07 -14.39 10.65
N SER A 137 -21.87 -14.76 11.10
CA SER A 137 -21.01 -13.86 11.87
C SER A 137 -20.62 -12.61 11.07
N ASN A 138 -20.50 -11.46 11.76
CA ASN A 138 -20.15 -10.18 11.14
C ASN A 138 -18.83 -10.22 10.34
N ASN A 139 -17.88 -11.05 10.76
CA ASN A 139 -16.61 -11.22 10.07
C ASN A 139 -16.77 -11.91 8.72
N ASP A 140 -17.65 -12.90 8.63
CA ASP A 140 -17.90 -13.63 7.39
C ASP A 140 -18.72 -12.79 6.41
N VAL A 141 -19.60 -11.93 6.90
CA VAL A 141 -20.29 -10.90 6.09
C VAL A 141 -19.25 -9.97 5.45
N MET A 142 -18.30 -9.44 6.22
CA MET A 142 -17.28 -8.53 5.68
C MET A 142 -16.34 -9.21 4.70
N LYS A 143 -15.90 -10.45 4.98
CA LYS A 143 -15.08 -11.23 4.04
C LYS A 143 -15.81 -11.48 2.73
N SER A 144 -17.10 -11.82 2.79
CA SER A 144 -17.92 -12.03 1.60
C SER A 144 -18.09 -10.73 0.82
N LEU A 145 -18.31 -9.61 1.51
CA LEU A 145 -18.45 -8.29 0.89
C LEU A 145 -17.18 -7.87 0.14
N THR A 146 -16.01 -7.98 0.78
CA THR A 146 -14.74 -7.58 0.19
C THR A 146 -14.25 -8.54 -0.90
N ALA A 147 -14.62 -9.83 -0.83
CA ALA A 147 -14.30 -10.79 -1.86
C ALA A 147 -15.20 -10.64 -3.10
N SER A 148 -16.48 -10.34 -2.91
CA SER A 148 -17.46 -10.24 -4.01
C SER A 148 -17.38 -8.92 -4.77
N ILE A 149 -16.93 -7.84 -4.13
CA ILE A 149 -16.92 -6.51 -4.76
C ILE A 149 -15.59 -5.81 -4.55
N ASN A 150 -15.04 -5.32 -5.66
CA ASN A 150 -13.95 -4.35 -5.66
C ASN A 150 -14.50 -2.93 -5.96
N PRO A 151 -14.50 -2.01 -4.99
CA PRO A 151 -14.98 -0.64 -5.18
C PRO A 151 -14.26 0.14 -6.29
N ALA A 152 -12.98 -0.15 -6.53
CA ALA A 152 -12.20 0.51 -7.59
C ALA A 152 -12.72 0.16 -8.99
N ASN A 153 -13.14 -1.10 -9.20
CA ASN A 153 -13.67 -1.56 -10.49
C ASN A 153 -15.02 -0.91 -10.81
N LEU A 154 -15.85 -0.68 -9.79
CA LEU A 154 -17.16 -0.02 -9.92
C LEU A 154 -17.08 1.51 -9.94
N LYS A 155 -15.87 2.08 -9.77
CA LYS A 155 -15.62 3.52 -9.64
C LYS A 155 -16.54 4.17 -8.58
N ILE A 156 -16.71 3.50 -7.43
CA ILE A 156 -17.52 3.97 -6.32
C ILE A 156 -16.65 4.47 -5.17
N CYS A 157 -17.09 5.53 -4.50
CA CYS A 157 -16.43 6.06 -3.31
C CYS A 157 -17.18 5.65 -2.04
N ILE A 158 -16.49 4.90 -1.17
CA ILE A 158 -17.01 4.47 0.15
C ILE A 158 -16.26 5.27 1.22
N ASP A 159 -16.98 6.03 2.03
CA ASP A 159 -16.40 6.84 3.10
C ASP A 159 -16.06 5.98 4.33
N LYS A 160 -16.97 5.08 4.70
CA LYS A 160 -16.81 4.17 5.82
C LYS A 160 -17.71 2.96 5.71
N THR A 161 -17.29 1.86 6.32
CA THR A 161 -18.14 0.67 6.53
C THR A 161 -18.20 0.40 8.03
N LYS A 162 -19.40 0.16 8.55
CA LYS A 162 -19.62 -0.20 9.96
C LYS A 162 -20.23 -1.57 10.07
N LEU A 163 -19.72 -2.39 10.97
CA LEU A 163 -20.35 -3.65 11.34
C LEU A 163 -21.62 -3.37 12.14
N ILE A 164 -22.69 -4.10 11.80
CA ILE A 164 -23.96 -4.11 12.53
C ILE A 164 -24.27 -5.54 12.95
N LYS A 165 -25.30 -5.77 13.77
CA LYS A 165 -25.68 -7.13 14.18
C LYS A 165 -26.02 -7.96 12.93
N ASN A 166 -25.30 -9.05 12.70
CA ASN A 166 -25.46 -9.96 11.56
C ASN A 166 -25.32 -9.26 10.20
N GLY A 167 -24.50 -8.22 10.10
CA GLY A 167 -24.44 -7.43 8.87
C GLY A 167 -23.38 -6.34 8.81
N ALA A 168 -23.44 -5.55 7.74
CA ALA A 168 -22.62 -4.37 7.53
C ALA A 168 -23.46 -3.19 6.98
N ALA A 169 -23.12 -1.98 7.40
CA ALA A 169 -23.62 -0.72 6.88
C ALA A 169 -22.52 -0.01 6.10
N VAL A 170 -22.71 0.16 4.80
CA VAL A 170 -21.76 0.81 3.90
C VAL A 170 -22.21 2.24 3.63
N TYR A 171 -21.36 3.21 3.95
CA TYR A 171 -21.62 4.63 3.75
C TYR A 171 -20.93 5.06 2.47
N CYS A 172 -21.71 5.30 1.43
CA CYS A 172 -21.21 5.81 0.17
C CYS A 172 -21.14 7.34 0.22
N ARG A 173 -20.24 7.91 -0.58
CA ARG A 173 -20.06 9.37 -0.66
C ARG A 173 -21.24 10.05 -1.35
N THR A 174 -21.85 9.37 -2.33
CA THR A 174 -23.00 9.87 -3.10
C THR A 174 -24.10 8.82 -3.20
N GLU A 175 -25.33 9.25 -3.50
CA GLU A 175 -26.45 8.33 -3.75
C GLU A 175 -26.25 7.50 -5.03
N SER A 176 -25.60 8.07 -6.06
CA SER A 176 -25.26 7.35 -7.28
C SER A 176 -24.31 6.18 -7.00
N ASP A 177 -23.31 6.38 -6.13
CA ASP A 177 -22.38 5.32 -5.73
C ASP A 177 -23.10 4.21 -4.95
N ARG A 178 -24.07 4.59 -4.11
CA ARG A 178 -24.92 3.63 -3.37
C ARG A 178 -25.73 2.76 -4.33
N MET A 179 -26.34 3.35 -5.37
CA MET A 179 -27.13 2.60 -6.35
C MET A 179 -26.27 1.59 -7.14
N LYS A 180 -25.09 2.01 -7.60
CA LYS A 180 -24.16 1.11 -8.31
C LYS A 180 -23.70 -0.05 -7.42
N LEU A 181 -23.42 0.25 -6.15
CA LEU A 181 -23.04 -0.77 -5.18
C LEU A 181 -24.21 -1.72 -4.88
N GLU A 182 -25.43 -1.21 -4.74
CA GLU A 182 -26.64 -2.02 -4.55
C GLU A 182 -26.86 -2.98 -5.71
N GLU A 183 -26.77 -2.51 -6.95
CA GLU A 183 -26.94 -3.32 -8.15
C GLU A 183 -25.88 -4.43 -8.23
N ALA A 184 -24.61 -4.09 -8.03
CA ALA A 184 -23.52 -5.05 -8.03
C ALA A 184 -23.67 -6.11 -6.93
N LEU A 185 -24.11 -5.71 -5.73
CA LEU A 185 -24.35 -6.62 -4.61
C LEU A 185 -25.55 -7.51 -4.84
N LYS A 186 -26.63 -7.01 -5.45
CA LYS A 186 -27.79 -7.84 -5.76
C LYS A 186 -27.41 -8.96 -6.73
N THR A 187 -26.66 -8.64 -7.78
CA THR A 187 -26.22 -9.66 -8.74
C THR A 187 -25.34 -10.75 -8.12
N SER A 188 -24.49 -10.40 -7.14
CA SER A 188 -23.48 -11.33 -6.61
C SER A 188 -23.85 -12.00 -5.28
N LEU A 189 -24.71 -11.39 -4.47
CA LEU A 189 -24.92 -11.75 -3.06
C LEU A 189 -26.39 -11.83 -2.61
N GLU A 190 -27.38 -11.59 -3.49
CA GLU A 190 -28.81 -11.59 -3.15
C GLU A 190 -29.32 -12.94 -2.59
N SER A 191 -28.67 -14.04 -2.94
CA SER A 191 -29.03 -15.36 -2.40
C SER A 191 -28.78 -15.46 -0.89
N LYS A 192 -27.69 -14.87 -0.39
CA LYS A 192 -27.21 -15.02 1.00
C LYS A 192 -27.53 -13.83 1.92
N TYR A 193 -27.74 -12.64 1.36
CA TYR A 193 -27.88 -11.41 2.13
C TYR A 193 -29.13 -10.60 1.72
N HIS A 194 -29.73 -9.89 2.67
CA HIS A 194 -30.71 -8.84 2.44
C HIS A 194 -29.98 -7.51 2.24
N ILE A 195 -30.17 -6.91 1.06
CA ILE A 195 -29.59 -5.62 0.69
C ILE A 195 -30.70 -4.58 0.77
N ILE A 196 -30.66 -3.74 1.80
CA ILE A 196 -31.72 -2.78 2.12
C ILE A 196 -31.20 -1.36 1.86
N PRO A 197 -31.75 -0.65 0.86
CA PRO A 197 -31.43 0.76 0.66
C PRO A 197 -32.13 1.61 1.73
N ARG A 198 -31.39 2.51 2.39
CA ARG A 198 -32.00 3.45 3.32
C ARG A 198 -32.62 4.60 2.52
N LYS A 199 -33.96 4.66 2.50
CA LYS A 199 -34.73 5.80 2.01
C LYS A 199 -35.17 6.63 3.21
N ASN A 200 -35.08 7.96 3.09
CA ASN A 200 -35.77 8.87 4.01
C ASN A 200 -37.29 8.72 3.87
#